data_AF-A0A1V9ZZZ7-F1
#
_entry.id   AF-A0A1V9ZZZ7-F1
#
_cell.length_a   1.000
_cell.length_b   1.000
_cell.length_c   1.000
_cell.angle_alpha   90.00
_cell.angle_beta   90.00
_cell.angle_gamma   90.00
#
_symmetry.space_group_name_H-M   'P 1'
#
loop_
_entity.id
_entity.type
_entity.pdbx_description
1 polymer ?
#
loop_
_entity_poly.entity_id
_entity_poly.type
_entity_poly.pdbx_seq_one_letter_code
_entity_poly.pdbx_strand_id
1 'polypeptide(L)'
;MKFISIIPIATVVVAPALADQCTSNQYDALAQCSKTVASDIYSFIANIANPASLATFCAGTWPQCSALKAVATSPDGNCQFVLGHSFFVDPIKSFKCPTAAPAGSKRISFCTANNLILSEYYSQLYVNKLQNNDNEHFTYNPTTQTISVASNNQCLEAVQGATPSLITAPCDNNKANQKWTLDNNRVANKGFNACLMTDPNLPGNKVTVGSCDYSTSLGSGQFFADCTTIFPYYVVITSSKGKRISEYNTGLYFNTPVNNTNELFIWDTTRGLIKSMTSGQCL
;
A
#
# COMPACT_ATOMS: atom_id res chain seq x y z
N MET A 1 -53.50 22.48 34.55
CA MET A 1 -52.38 21.79 33.87
C MET A 1 -52.16 22.44 32.51
N LYS A 2 -51.07 23.21 32.35
CA LYS A 2 -50.66 23.80 31.07
C LYS A 2 -49.53 22.94 30.50
N PHE A 3 -49.76 22.32 29.35
CA PHE A 3 -48.72 21.61 28.61
C PHE A 3 -47.83 22.63 27.89
N ILE A 4 -46.55 22.66 28.26
CA ILE A 4 -45.52 23.42 27.54
C ILE A 4 -44.94 22.47 26.48
N SER A 5 -45.18 22.79 25.22
CA SER A 5 -44.61 22.07 24.07
C SER A 5 -43.19 22.56 23.84
N ILE A 6 -42.22 21.65 23.90
CA ILE A 6 -40.81 21.93 23.62
C ILE A 6 -40.56 21.55 22.16
N ILE A 7 -40.32 22.55 21.31
CA ILE A 7 -39.92 22.37 19.91
C ILE A 7 -38.42 22.06 19.90
N PRO A 8 -37.94 20.99 19.23
CA PRO A 8 -36.52 20.70 19.14
C PRO A 8 -35.83 21.72 18.23
N ILE A 9 -34.74 22.28 18.73
CA ILE A 9 -33.85 23.18 17.99
C ILE A 9 -33.17 22.36 16.88
N ALA A 10 -33.45 22.70 15.63
CA ALA A 10 -32.72 22.17 14.49
C ALA A 10 -31.24 22.56 14.59
N THR A 11 -30.36 21.57 14.66
CA THR A 11 -28.92 21.74 14.52
C THR A 11 -28.62 22.29 13.14
N VAL A 12 -28.24 23.56 13.08
CA VAL A 12 -27.65 24.18 11.89
C VAL A 12 -26.34 23.45 11.60
N VAL A 13 -26.30 22.70 10.51
CA VAL A 13 -25.04 22.20 9.96
C VAL A 13 -24.32 23.42 9.39
N VAL A 14 -23.38 23.95 10.17
CA VAL A 14 -22.48 25.01 9.73
C VAL A 14 -21.65 24.42 8.60
N ALA A 15 -21.77 24.97 7.38
CA ALA A 15 -20.83 24.68 6.30
C ALA A 15 -19.40 24.88 6.82
N PRO A 16 -18.41 24.05 6.44
CA PRO A 16 -17.05 24.24 6.91
C PRO A 16 -16.63 25.68 6.61
N ALA A 17 -16.27 26.42 7.65
CA ALA A 17 -15.75 27.78 7.52
C ALA A 17 -14.63 27.74 6.47
N LEU A 18 -14.66 28.67 5.51
CA LEU A 18 -13.54 28.90 4.61
C LEU A 18 -12.30 29.07 5.51
N ALA A 19 -11.26 28.25 5.30
CA ALA A 19 -10.06 28.34 6.11
C ALA A 19 -9.53 29.78 6.05
N ASP A 20 -9.26 30.36 7.22
CA ASP A 20 -8.78 31.75 7.34
C ASP A 20 -7.45 31.93 6.59
N GLN A 21 -7.14 33.15 6.17
CA GLN A 21 -5.85 33.44 5.54
C GLN A 21 -4.71 33.25 6.55
N CYS A 22 -3.60 32.69 6.09
CA CYS A 22 -2.42 32.54 6.94
C CYS A 22 -1.87 33.92 7.36
N THR A 23 -1.37 34.01 8.57
CA THR A 23 -0.74 35.21 9.14
C THR A 23 0.54 35.61 8.40
N SER A 24 0.98 36.86 8.56
CA SER A 24 2.24 37.34 7.97
C SER A 24 3.43 36.46 8.33
N ASN A 25 3.54 36.04 9.60
CA ASN A 25 4.65 35.19 10.05
C ASN A 25 4.69 33.82 9.35
N GLN A 26 3.51 33.25 9.06
CA GLN A 26 3.40 31.98 8.34
C GLN A 26 3.77 32.16 6.86
N TYR A 27 3.38 33.29 6.26
CA TYR A 27 3.80 33.67 4.91
C TYR A 27 5.31 33.89 4.81
N ASP A 28 5.91 34.52 5.81
CA ASP A 28 7.36 34.74 5.86
C ASP A 28 8.11 33.41 5.91
N ALA A 29 7.59 32.43 6.65
CA ALA A 29 8.15 31.07 6.67
C ALA A 29 8.12 30.41 5.27
N LEU A 30 7.02 30.58 4.52
CA LEU A 30 6.92 30.09 3.14
C LEU A 30 7.87 30.84 2.19
N ALA A 31 7.93 32.17 2.30
CA ALA A 31 8.79 33.01 1.47
C ALA A 31 10.29 32.74 1.72
N GLN A 32 10.69 32.53 2.97
CA GLN A 32 12.08 32.24 3.35
C GLN A 32 12.52 30.86 2.85
N CYS A 33 11.67 29.84 3.04
CA CYS A 33 11.95 28.51 2.54
C CYS A 33 12.05 28.49 1.00
N SER A 34 11.07 29.09 0.30
CA SER A 34 11.00 29.08 -1.17
C SER A 34 12.19 29.75 -1.85
N LYS A 35 12.61 30.95 -1.39
CA LYS A 35 13.75 31.70 -1.98
C LYS A 35 15.08 30.96 -1.98
N THR A 36 15.25 30.01 -1.08
CA THR A 36 16.52 29.31 -0.88
C THR A 36 16.56 27.97 -1.61
N VAL A 37 15.38 27.39 -1.86
CA VAL A 37 15.21 26.05 -2.45
C VAL A 37 14.81 26.13 -3.93
N ALA A 38 14.21 27.24 -4.36
CA ALA A 38 13.80 27.48 -5.73
C ALA A 38 13.95 28.96 -6.14
N SER A 39 13.74 29.26 -7.43
CA SER A 39 13.78 30.61 -7.97
C SER A 39 12.67 31.51 -7.45
N ASP A 40 11.50 30.94 -7.17
CA ASP A 40 10.30 31.64 -6.75
C ASP A 40 9.34 30.69 -6.00
N ILE A 41 8.27 31.26 -5.45
CA ILE A 41 7.30 30.55 -4.64
C ILE A 41 6.52 29.50 -5.43
N TYR A 42 6.17 29.75 -6.70
CA TYR A 42 5.41 28.79 -7.51
C TYR A 42 6.28 27.60 -7.90
N SER A 43 7.52 27.86 -8.29
CA SER A 43 8.54 26.84 -8.56
C SER A 43 8.82 26.00 -7.32
N PHE A 44 8.84 26.62 -6.14
CA PHE A 44 8.95 25.88 -4.87
C PHE A 44 7.75 24.96 -4.62
N ILE A 45 6.50 25.45 -4.79
CA ILE A 45 5.30 24.62 -4.62
C ILE A 45 5.29 23.45 -5.61
N ALA A 46 5.64 23.69 -6.87
CA ALA A 46 5.76 22.63 -7.87
C ALA A 46 6.85 21.61 -7.51
N ASN A 47 7.99 22.08 -6.97
CA ASN A 47 9.08 21.22 -6.52
C ASN A 47 8.66 20.36 -5.31
N ILE A 48 8.00 20.94 -4.30
CA ILE A 48 7.48 20.23 -3.13
C ILE A 48 6.46 19.15 -3.51
N ALA A 49 5.70 19.33 -4.59
CA ALA A 49 4.78 18.30 -5.06
C ALA A 49 5.50 17.01 -5.52
N ASN A 50 6.82 17.06 -5.77
CA ASN A 50 7.63 15.87 -6.02
C ASN A 50 7.91 15.09 -4.71
N PRO A 51 7.66 13.77 -4.66
CA PRO A 51 7.87 12.96 -3.46
C PRO A 51 9.29 13.02 -2.88
N ALA A 52 10.33 13.08 -3.72
CA ALA A 52 11.73 13.13 -3.25
C ALA A 52 12.06 14.48 -2.58
N SER A 53 11.55 15.57 -3.14
CA SER A 53 11.68 16.91 -2.57
C SER A 53 10.89 17.07 -1.29
N LEU A 54 9.65 16.54 -1.24
CA LEU A 54 8.86 16.48 -0.03
C LEU A 54 9.56 15.65 1.07
N ALA A 55 10.16 14.51 0.72
CA ALA A 55 10.94 13.71 1.67
C ALA A 55 12.14 14.48 2.21
N THR A 56 12.84 15.25 1.36
CA THR A 56 13.97 16.11 1.76
C THR A 56 13.54 17.24 2.72
N PHE A 57 12.42 17.91 2.41
CA PHE A 57 11.77 18.88 3.30
C PHE A 57 11.42 18.24 4.66
N CYS A 58 10.82 17.05 4.63
CA CYS A 58 10.38 16.33 5.82
C CYS A 58 11.51 15.77 6.66
N ALA A 59 12.63 15.37 6.05
CA ALA A 59 13.84 14.97 6.76
C ALA A 59 14.53 16.15 7.47
N GLY A 60 14.13 17.40 7.20
CA GLY A 60 14.76 18.59 7.77
C GLY A 60 16.11 18.92 7.14
N THR A 61 16.41 18.36 5.95
CA THR A 61 17.65 18.62 5.19
C THR A 61 17.71 20.04 4.65
N TRP A 62 16.60 20.79 4.68
CA TRP A 62 16.53 22.22 4.43
C TRP A 62 16.30 22.98 5.75
N PRO A 63 17.36 23.37 6.48
CA PRO A 63 17.24 24.04 7.78
C PRO A 63 16.40 25.32 7.71
N GLN A 64 16.50 26.06 6.60
CA GLN A 64 15.74 27.27 6.32
C GLN A 64 14.21 27.05 6.22
N CYS A 65 13.78 25.80 6.04
CA CYS A 65 12.37 25.42 5.94
C CYS A 65 11.79 24.92 7.26
N SER A 66 12.56 24.93 8.34
CA SER A 66 12.12 24.47 9.67
C SER A 66 10.87 25.19 10.18
N ALA A 67 10.79 26.52 9.98
CA ALA A 67 9.61 27.30 10.34
C ALA A 67 8.37 26.91 9.51
N LEU A 68 8.51 26.73 8.20
CA LEU A 68 7.40 26.30 7.33
C LEU A 68 6.93 24.89 7.70
N LYS A 69 7.87 23.99 8.00
CA LYS A 69 7.56 22.64 8.49
C LYS A 69 6.78 22.69 9.80
N ALA A 70 7.17 23.55 10.73
CA ALA A 70 6.43 23.73 11.99
C ALA A 70 4.99 24.19 11.74
N VAL A 71 4.78 25.16 10.84
CA VAL A 71 3.44 25.61 10.41
C VAL A 71 2.63 24.45 9.84
N ALA A 72 3.20 23.66 8.92
CA ALA A 72 2.53 22.53 8.30
C ALA A 72 2.14 21.37 9.25
N THR A 73 2.75 21.33 10.45
CA THR A 73 2.48 20.31 11.47
C THR A 73 1.68 20.83 12.68
N SER A 74 1.43 22.14 12.76
CA SER A 74 0.67 22.81 13.82
C SER A 74 -0.80 22.95 13.42
N PRO A 75 -1.76 22.97 14.38
CA PRO A 75 -3.12 23.45 14.13
C PRO A 75 -3.18 24.81 13.44
N ASP A 76 -2.17 25.67 13.66
CA ASP A 76 -2.06 26.99 13.04
C ASP A 76 -1.91 26.91 11.51
N GLY A 77 -1.49 25.76 10.97
CA GLY A 77 -1.38 25.53 9.53
C GLY A 77 -2.72 25.32 8.82
N ASN A 78 -3.85 25.31 9.55
CA ASN A 78 -5.19 25.20 8.97
C ASN A 78 -5.66 26.56 8.42
N CYS A 79 -4.89 27.08 7.48
CA CYS A 79 -5.07 28.38 6.85
C CYS A 79 -4.77 28.31 5.35
N GLN A 80 -4.99 29.39 4.60
CA GLN A 80 -4.66 29.46 3.17
C GLN A 80 -3.60 30.52 2.88
N PHE A 81 -2.54 30.11 2.17
CA PHE A 81 -1.66 31.04 1.46
C PHE A 81 -2.31 31.41 0.12
N VAL A 82 -2.79 32.64 0.01
CA VAL A 82 -3.24 33.29 -1.23
C VAL A 82 -2.03 33.86 -1.98
N LEU A 83 -1.59 33.21 -3.06
CA LEU A 83 -0.42 33.66 -3.84
C LEU A 83 -0.80 34.48 -5.08
N GLY A 84 -2.08 34.82 -5.25
CA GLY A 84 -2.61 35.57 -6.39
C GLY A 84 -3.28 34.68 -7.45
N HIS A 85 -4.09 35.28 -8.34
CA HIS A 85 -4.81 34.60 -9.43
C HIS A 85 -5.55 33.31 -9.02
N SER A 86 -6.23 33.34 -7.87
CA SER A 86 -6.95 32.18 -7.32
C SER A 86 -6.05 30.96 -7.02
N PHE A 87 -4.75 31.15 -6.87
CA PHE A 87 -3.83 30.12 -6.42
C PHE A 87 -3.74 30.12 -4.89
N PHE A 88 -4.25 29.05 -4.29
CA PHE A 88 -4.30 28.84 -2.85
C PHE A 88 -3.48 27.62 -2.46
N VAL A 89 -2.65 27.76 -1.43
CA VAL A 89 -1.89 26.65 -0.85
C VAL A 89 -2.32 26.47 0.59
N ASP A 90 -2.83 25.28 0.91
CA ASP A 90 -3.11 24.84 2.27
C ASP A 90 -1.84 24.20 2.84
N PRO A 91 -1.20 24.76 3.89
CA PRO A 91 0.06 24.27 4.41
C PRO A 91 -0.03 22.83 4.93
N ILE A 92 -1.09 22.51 5.68
CA ILE A 92 -1.27 21.17 6.27
C ILE A 92 -1.45 20.12 5.18
N LYS A 93 -2.13 20.45 4.08
CA LYS A 93 -2.32 19.50 2.98
C LYS A 93 -1.10 19.40 2.07
N SER A 94 -0.51 20.54 1.73
CA SER A 94 0.50 20.64 0.66
C SER A 94 1.91 20.27 1.13
N PHE A 95 2.19 20.42 2.43
CA PHE A 95 3.49 20.08 3.03
C PHE A 95 3.37 18.93 4.03
N LYS A 96 2.31 18.11 3.93
CA LYS A 96 2.10 16.98 4.83
C LYS A 96 3.25 16.00 4.69
N CYS A 97 4.06 15.91 5.74
CA CYS A 97 5.11 14.91 5.77
C CYS A 97 4.53 13.50 5.81
N PRO A 98 5.09 12.56 5.03
CA PRO A 98 4.82 11.15 5.28
C PRO A 98 5.15 10.88 6.74
N THR A 99 4.18 10.39 7.51
CA THR A 99 4.44 9.92 8.86
C THR A 99 5.58 8.91 8.76
N ALA A 100 6.66 9.11 9.52
CA ALA A 100 7.79 8.18 9.53
C ALA A 100 7.23 6.75 9.61
N ALA A 101 7.64 5.89 8.69
CA ALA A 101 7.15 4.53 8.61
C ALA A 101 7.30 3.90 10.01
N PRO A 102 6.20 3.48 10.66
CA PRO A 102 6.26 2.94 12.01
C PRO A 102 7.29 1.83 12.11
N ALA A 103 7.96 1.76 13.26
CA ALA A 103 9.05 0.81 13.50
C ALA A 103 8.62 -0.61 13.07
N GLY A 104 9.43 -1.25 12.22
CA GLY A 104 9.14 -2.57 11.66
C GLY A 104 8.43 -2.58 10.30
N SER A 105 8.16 -1.42 9.69
CA SER A 105 7.66 -1.36 8.32
C SER A 105 8.66 -1.97 7.33
N LYS A 106 8.19 -2.84 6.44
CA LYS A 106 9.01 -3.60 5.47
C LYS A 106 8.62 -3.21 4.05
N ARG A 107 9.62 -2.84 3.22
CA ARG A 107 9.43 -2.71 1.76
C ARG A 107 9.26 -4.10 1.14
N ILE A 108 8.25 -4.26 0.30
CA ILE A 108 7.86 -5.53 -0.31
C ILE A 108 7.40 -5.31 -1.75
N SER A 109 7.71 -6.26 -2.62
CA SER A 109 7.05 -6.41 -3.92
C SER A 109 6.31 -7.73 -3.88
N PHE A 110 5.04 -7.74 -4.28
CA PHE A 110 4.22 -8.94 -4.26
C PHE A 110 4.28 -9.65 -5.60
N CYS A 111 4.51 -10.96 -5.57
CA CYS A 111 4.55 -11.80 -6.75
C CYS A 111 3.51 -12.93 -6.64
N THR A 112 2.92 -13.27 -7.78
CA THR A 112 2.11 -14.48 -7.93
C THR A 112 3.01 -15.72 -8.08
N ALA A 113 2.42 -16.92 -8.03
CA ALA A 113 3.14 -18.17 -8.20
C ALA A 113 3.83 -18.30 -9.59
N ASN A 114 3.37 -17.54 -10.58
CA ASN A 114 3.92 -17.50 -11.94
C ASN A 114 4.82 -16.28 -12.19
N ASN A 115 5.36 -15.65 -11.14
CA ASN A 115 6.25 -14.49 -11.22
C ASN A 115 5.64 -13.25 -11.89
N LEU A 116 4.32 -13.08 -11.83
CA LEU A 116 3.70 -11.79 -12.13
C LEU A 116 3.75 -10.91 -10.89
N ILE A 117 4.04 -9.63 -11.07
CA ILE A 117 4.26 -8.66 -10.01
C ILE A 117 3.04 -7.77 -9.87
N LEU A 118 2.60 -7.56 -8.63
CA LEU A 118 1.57 -6.60 -8.28
C LEU A 118 2.06 -5.18 -8.60
N SER A 119 1.28 -4.45 -9.39
CA SER A 119 1.56 -3.06 -9.76
C SER A 119 0.31 -2.21 -9.60
N GLU A 120 0.50 -0.98 -9.14
CA GLU A 120 -0.55 0.05 -9.16
C GLU A 120 -0.62 0.78 -10.51
N TYR A 121 -1.84 1.15 -10.90
CA TYR A 121 -2.10 2.02 -12.03
C TYR A 121 -3.47 2.69 -11.88
N TYR A 122 -3.52 4.03 -11.88
CA TYR A 122 -4.75 4.82 -11.77
C TYR A 122 -5.66 4.40 -10.60
N SER A 123 -5.07 4.23 -9.43
CA SER A 123 -5.71 3.80 -8.19
C SER A 123 -6.30 2.39 -8.23
N GLN A 124 -5.92 1.58 -9.21
CA GLN A 124 -6.27 0.17 -9.32
C GLN A 124 -5.01 -0.69 -9.30
N LEU A 125 -5.18 -1.99 -9.06
CA LEU A 125 -4.08 -2.93 -8.93
C LEU A 125 -4.18 -3.99 -10.01
N TYR A 126 -3.03 -4.33 -10.58
CA TYR A 126 -2.88 -5.32 -11.64
C TYR A 126 -1.69 -6.22 -11.35
N VAL A 127 -1.64 -7.38 -11.98
CA VAL A 127 -0.41 -8.20 -12.03
C VAL A 127 0.19 -8.17 -13.42
N ASN A 128 1.49 -7.92 -13.53
CA ASN A 128 2.16 -7.89 -14.82
C ASN A 128 3.62 -8.39 -14.72
N LYS A 129 4.33 -8.45 -15.83
CA LYS A 129 5.78 -8.67 -15.82
C LYS A 129 6.46 -7.49 -15.13
N LEU A 130 7.59 -7.77 -14.47
CA LEU A 130 8.44 -6.78 -13.82
C LEU A 130 8.81 -5.63 -14.78
N GLN A 131 8.54 -4.41 -14.37
CA GLN A 131 8.92 -3.17 -15.05
C GLN A 131 9.93 -2.33 -14.25
N ASN A 132 10.20 -2.72 -13.00
CA ASN A 132 11.16 -2.10 -12.09
C ASN A 132 10.88 -0.60 -11.84
N ASN A 133 9.65 -0.28 -11.45
CA ASN A 133 9.22 1.09 -11.14
C ASN A 133 8.53 1.18 -9.76
N ASP A 134 8.25 2.40 -9.29
CA ASP A 134 7.67 2.62 -7.97
C ASP A 134 6.23 2.11 -7.80
N ASN A 135 5.51 1.82 -8.89
CA ASN A 135 4.17 1.24 -8.80
C ASN A 135 4.20 -0.23 -8.37
N GLU A 136 5.35 -0.90 -8.48
CA GLU A 136 5.56 -2.31 -8.16
C GLU A 136 6.15 -2.51 -6.75
N HIS A 137 6.34 -1.42 -6.02
CA HIS A 137 6.93 -1.41 -4.70
C HIS A 137 5.90 -0.95 -3.67
N PHE A 138 5.80 -1.72 -2.59
CA PHE A 138 4.88 -1.46 -1.49
C PHE A 138 5.63 -1.39 -0.16
N THR A 139 5.01 -0.79 0.83
CA THR A 139 5.46 -0.81 2.22
C THR A 139 4.38 -1.43 3.07
N TYR A 140 4.70 -2.58 3.68
CA TYR A 140 3.84 -3.20 4.67
C TYR A 140 4.22 -2.73 6.07
N ASN A 141 3.24 -2.23 6.81
CA ASN A 141 3.40 -1.85 8.21
C ASN A 141 2.69 -2.87 9.11
N PRO A 142 3.42 -3.68 9.90
CA PRO A 142 2.81 -4.70 10.74
C PRO A 142 2.04 -4.10 11.94
N THR A 143 2.36 -2.89 12.39
CA THR A 143 1.70 -2.24 13.53
C THR A 143 0.32 -1.72 13.16
N THR A 144 0.21 -1.00 12.04
CA THR A 144 -1.08 -0.45 11.56
C THR A 144 -1.83 -1.44 10.67
N GLN A 145 -1.14 -2.47 10.19
CA GLN A 145 -1.59 -3.45 9.20
C GLN A 145 -1.88 -2.83 7.83
N THR A 146 -1.26 -1.70 7.50
CA THR A 146 -1.49 -1.04 6.20
C THR A 146 -0.46 -1.48 5.17
N ILE A 147 -0.87 -1.55 3.90
CA ILE A 147 0.04 -1.70 2.75
C ILE A 147 -0.09 -0.45 1.90
N SER A 148 0.98 0.34 1.79
CA SER A 148 1.01 1.52 0.91
C SER A 148 1.84 1.29 -0.34
N VAL A 149 1.44 1.87 -1.46
CA VAL A 149 2.23 1.85 -2.71
C VAL A 149 3.26 2.99 -2.69
N ALA A 150 4.46 2.73 -3.19
CA ALA A 150 5.55 3.71 -3.19
C ALA A 150 5.31 4.88 -4.16
N SER A 151 4.61 4.64 -5.27
CA SER A 151 4.32 5.63 -6.32
C SER A 151 3.60 6.89 -5.82
N ASN A 152 2.63 6.72 -4.92
CA ASN A 152 1.75 7.80 -4.46
C ASN A 152 1.44 7.78 -2.95
N ASN A 153 2.07 6.86 -2.20
CA ASN A 153 1.88 6.68 -0.75
C ASN A 153 0.44 6.39 -0.31
N GLN A 154 -0.45 5.98 -1.20
CA GLN A 154 -1.81 5.56 -0.87
C GLN A 154 -1.83 4.11 -0.39
N CYS A 155 -2.80 3.80 0.46
CA CYS A 155 -3.00 2.48 1.04
C CYS A 155 -3.95 1.64 0.20
N LEU A 156 -3.69 0.33 0.16
CA LEU A 156 -4.62 -0.65 -0.40
C LEU A 156 -5.92 -0.61 0.40
N GLU A 157 -7.04 -0.45 -0.29
CA GLU A 157 -8.39 -0.41 0.29
C GLU A 157 -9.29 -1.42 -0.41
N ALA A 158 -9.87 -2.33 0.37
CA ALA A 158 -10.92 -3.23 -0.11
C ALA A 158 -12.24 -2.47 -0.21
N VAL A 159 -12.90 -2.55 -1.36
CA VAL A 159 -14.21 -1.94 -1.58
C VAL A 159 -15.25 -3.04 -1.73
N GLN A 160 -16.19 -3.08 -0.80
CA GLN A 160 -17.33 -3.99 -0.87
C GLN A 160 -18.34 -3.50 -1.93
N GLY A 161 -18.97 -4.46 -2.58
CA GLY A 161 -20.02 -4.25 -3.57
C GLY A 161 -20.45 -5.58 -4.17
N ALA A 162 -21.39 -5.55 -5.11
CA ALA A 162 -21.77 -6.73 -5.88
C ALA A 162 -20.56 -7.36 -6.60
N THR A 163 -19.60 -6.52 -7.00
CA THR A 163 -18.29 -6.89 -7.49
C THR A 163 -17.22 -6.31 -6.55
N PRO A 164 -16.72 -7.11 -5.59
CA PRO A 164 -15.68 -6.65 -4.68
C PRO A 164 -14.45 -6.19 -5.47
N SER A 165 -13.90 -5.04 -5.09
CA SER A 165 -12.77 -4.44 -5.79
C SER A 165 -11.67 -4.03 -4.84
N LEU A 166 -10.49 -3.82 -5.40
CA LEU A 166 -9.31 -3.34 -4.69
C LEU A 166 -8.86 -2.04 -5.35
N ILE A 167 -8.64 -1.03 -4.54
CA ILE A 167 -8.16 0.28 -4.99
C ILE A 167 -7.00 0.74 -4.10
N THR A 168 -6.33 1.82 -4.50
CA THR A 168 -5.55 2.64 -3.57
C THR A 168 -6.33 3.88 -3.15
N ALA A 169 -6.24 4.24 -1.87
CA ALA A 169 -6.90 5.41 -1.29
C ALA A 169 -6.01 6.06 -0.22
N PRO A 170 -6.27 7.31 0.21
CA PRO A 170 -5.55 7.91 1.33
C PRO A 170 -5.55 7.01 2.56
N CYS A 171 -4.36 6.84 3.16
CA CYS A 171 -4.18 5.95 4.30
C CYS A 171 -4.93 6.43 5.55
N ASP A 172 -5.71 5.53 6.14
CA ASP A 172 -6.40 5.70 7.42
C ASP A 172 -6.24 4.44 8.28
N ASN A 173 -5.46 4.57 9.36
CA ASN A 173 -5.14 3.46 10.26
C ASN A 173 -6.35 2.90 11.01
N ASN A 174 -7.50 3.60 11.01
CA ASN A 174 -8.72 3.16 11.66
C ASN A 174 -9.66 2.40 10.71
N LYS A 175 -9.43 2.47 9.40
CA LYS A 175 -10.27 1.80 8.40
C LYS A 175 -9.98 0.29 8.36
N ALA A 176 -10.98 -0.51 8.72
CA ALA A 176 -10.87 -1.97 8.68
C ALA A 176 -10.59 -2.49 7.25
N ASN A 177 -11.09 -1.82 6.20
CA ASN A 177 -10.85 -2.21 4.82
C ASN A 177 -9.45 -1.87 4.30
N GLN A 178 -8.64 -1.17 5.09
CA GLN A 178 -7.22 -0.92 4.80
C GLN A 178 -6.27 -1.75 5.68
N LYS A 179 -6.80 -2.68 6.47
CA LYS A 179 -6.02 -3.57 7.34
C LYS A 179 -5.78 -4.93 6.70
N TRP A 180 -4.52 -5.23 6.44
CA TRP A 180 -4.02 -6.39 5.74
C TRP A 180 -3.03 -7.18 6.59
N THR A 181 -3.08 -8.49 6.45
CA THR A 181 -2.14 -9.43 7.04
C THR A 181 -1.50 -10.26 5.96
N LEU A 182 -0.20 -10.49 6.08
CA LEU A 182 0.54 -11.40 5.23
C LEU A 182 0.57 -12.76 5.92
N ASP A 183 -0.12 -13.75 5.35
CA ASP A 183 -0.23 -15.09 5.94
C ASP A 183 -0.18 -16.16 4.86
N ASN A 184 0.74 -17.13 5.00
CA ASN A 184 0.87 -18.29 4.11
C ASN A 184 0.80 -17.93 2.61
N ASN A 185 1.61 -16.97 2.17
CA ASN A 185 1.64 -16.45 0.79
C ASN A 185 0.30 -15.90 0.31
N ARG A 186 -0.44 -15.27 1.21
CA ARG A 186 -1.67 -14.53 0.92
C ARG A 186 -1.62 -13.15 1.55
N VAL A 187 -2.33 -12.23 0.92
CA VAL A 187 -2.60 -10.90 1.45
C VAL A 187 -4.08 -10.86 1.83
N ALA A 188 -4.36 -10.95 3.12
CA ALA A 188 -5.71 -11.11 3.65
C ALA A 188 -6.15 -9.86 4.41
N ASN A 189 -7.38 -9.41 4.20
CA ASN A 189 -8.05 -8.44 5.03
C ASN A 189 -8.95 -9.16 6.05
N LYS A 190 -8.54 -9.19 7.31
CA LYS A 190 -9.30 -9.86 8.38
C LYS A 190 -10.62 -9.18 8.71
N GLY A 191 -10.70 -7.85 8.60
CA GLY A 191 -11.93 -7.10 8.84
C GLY A 191 -13.03 -7.42 7.83
N PHE A 192 -12.65 -7.86 6.63
CA PHE A 192 -13.53 -8.13 5.49
C PHE A 192 -13.59 -9.61 5.10
N ASN A 193 -12.83 -10.47 5.79
CA ASN A 193 -12.63 -11.89 5.47
C ASN A 193 -12.36 -12.12 3.97
N ALA A 194 -11.53 -11.27 3.38
CA ALA A 194 -11.27 -11.26 1.95
C ALA A 194 -9.78 -11.30 1.66
N CYS A 195 -9.38 -12.00 0.60
CA CYS A 195 -8.00 -12.15 0.17
C CYS A 195 -7.83 -11.54 -1.21
N LEU A 196 -6.63 -11.02 -1.48
CA LEU A 196 -6.27 -10.64 -2.85
C LEU A 196 -6.41 -11.84 -3.77
N MET A 197 -6.98 -11.62 -4.96
CA MET A 197 -7.12 -12.64 -5.98
C MET A 197 -6.88 -12.06 -7.38
N THR A 198 -6.34 -12.88 -8.27
CA THR A 198 -6.21 -12.58 -9.70
C THR A 198 -6.04 -13.88 -10.48
N ASP A 199 -6.17 -13.84 -11.80
CA ASP A 199 -5.69 -14.94 -12.65
C ASP A 199 -4.16 -14.84 -12.77
N PRO A 200 -3.39 -15.77 -12.16
CA PRO A 200 -1.93 -15.70 -12.18
C PRO A 200 -1.32 -16.05 -13.55
N ASN A 201 -2.12 -16.48 -14.53
CA ASN A 201 -1.66 -16.82 -15.87
C ASN A 201 -1.86 -15.70 -16.89
N LEU A 202 -2.52 -14.60 -16.50
CA LEU A 202 -2.87 -13.51 -17.40
C LEU A 202 -2.14 -12.21 -17.00
N PRO A 203 -1.01 -11.87 -17.66
CA PRO A 203 -0.37 -10.59 -17.47
C PRO A 203 -1.30 -9.43 -17.83
N GLY A 204 -1.29 -8.37 -17.02
CA GLY A 204 -2.20 -7.24 -17.13
C GLY A 204 -3.58 -7.49 -16.50
N ASN A 205 -3.81 -8.65 -15.89
CA ASN A 205 -5.08 -8.91 -15.22
C ASN A 205 -5.23 -8.05 -13.96
N LYS A 206 -6.47 -7.62 -13.71
CA LYS A 206 -6.82 -6.83 -12.54
C LYS A 206 -6.77 -7.72 -11.29
N VAL A 207 -6.30 -7.14 -10.19
CA VAL A 207 -6.37 -7.74 -8.87
C VAL A 207 -7.64 -7.27 -8.18
N THR A 208 -8.38 -8.22 -7.62
CA THR A 208 -9.60 -7.97 -6.86
C THR A 208 -9.47 -8.60 -5.48
N VAL A 209 -10.54 -8.54 -4.70
CA VAL A 209 -10.66 -9.28 -3.44
C VAL A 209 -11.75 -10.34 -3.58
N GLY A 210 -11.58 -11.48 -2.92
CA GLY A 210 -12.59 -12.54 -2.86
C GLY A 210 -12.53 -13.28 -1.52
N SER A 211 -13.48 -14.17 -1.28
CA SER A 211 -13.47 -15.03 -0.08
C SER A 211 -12.14 -15.78 0.01
N CYS A 212 -11.47 -15.71 1.16
CA CYS A 212 -10.19 -16.39 1.35
C CYS A 212 -10.33 -17.91 1.21
N ASP A 213 -9.57 -18.50 0.30
CA ASP A 213 -9.38 -19.94 0.15
C ASP A 213 -8.11 -20.34 0.90
N TYR A 214 -8.28 -20.95 2.08
CA TYR A 214 -7.19 -21.47 2.92
C TYR A 214 -6.73 -22.88 2.54
N SER A 215 -7.24 -23.44 1.44
CA SER A 215 -6.71 -24.70 0.87
C SER A 215 -5.30 -24.50 0.30
N THR A 216 -4.65 -25.58 -0.13
CA THR A 216 -3.33 -25.48 -0.77
C THR A 216 -3.42 -25.18 -2.28
N SER A 217 -4.63 -24.97 -2.82
CA SER A 217 -4.87 -24.79 -4.24
C SER A 217 -4.27 -23.49 -4.79
N LEU A 218 -3.48 -23.59 -5.86
CA LEU A 218 -3.02 -22.43 -6.63
C LEU A 218 -4.10 -21.90 -7.58
N GLY A 219 -5.14 -22.70 -7.86
CA GLY A 219 -6.23 -22.34 -8.76
C GLY A 219 -7.15 -21.25 -8.21
N SER A 220 -7.07 -20.93 -6.91
CA SER A 220 -7.81 -19.83 -6.29
C SER A 220 -7.34 -18.45 -6.78
N GLY A 221 -6.12 -18.36 -7.31
CA GLY A 221 -5.52 -17.09 -7.72
C GLY A 221 -5.12 -16.19 -6.55
N GLN A 222 -5.10 -16.71 -5.33
CA GLN A 222 -4.85 -15.95 -4.10
C GLN A 222 -3.41 -15.99 -3.60
N PHE A 223 -2.52 -16.59 -4.40
CA PHE A 223 -1.10 -16.65 -4.08
C PHE A 223 -0.43 -15.31 -4.35
N PHE A 224 -0.02 -14.63 -3.27
CA PHE A 224 0.76 -13.39 -3.28
C PHE A 224 1.83 -13.48 -2.19
N ALA A 225 3.09 -13.65 -2.60
CA ALA A 225 4.23 -13.71 -1.70
C ALA A 225 5.20 -12.55 -1.96
N ASP A 226 6.12 -12.31 -1.03
CA ASP A 226 7.24 -11.41 -1.26
C ASP A 226 8.10 -11.98 -2.40
N CYS A 227 8.31 -11.20 -3.47
CA CYS A 227 9.09 -11.61 -4.63
C CYS A 227 10.52 -12.06 -4.25
N THR A 228 11.09 -11.57 -3.14
CA THR A 228 12.41 -12.02 -2.65
C THR A 228 12.37 -13.40 -2.00
N THR A 229 11.19 -13.85 -1.58
CA THR A 229 10.94 -15.17 -1.00
C THR A 229 10.45 -16.18 -2.03
N ILE A 230 9.92 -15.69 -3.16
CA ILE A 230 9.73 -16.49 -4.36
C ILE A 230 11.10 -16.71 -4.96
N PHE A 231 11.69 -17.87 -4.66
CA PHE A 231 12.88 -18.29 -5.36
C PHE A 231 12.57 -18.35 -6.86
N PRO A 232 13.48 -17.90 -7.74
CA PRO A 232 13.25 -17.89 -9.19
C PRO A 232 12.95 -19.27 -9.79
N TYR A 233 13.04 -20.34 -9.01
CA TYR A 233 12.79 -21.72 -9.40
C TYR A 233 11.93 -22.42 -8.34
N TYR A 234 10.65 -22.08 -8.27
CA TYR A 234 9.70 -23.10 -7.84
C TYR A 234 9.77 -24.22 -8.87
N VAL A 235 10.16 -25.40 -8.41
CA VAL A 235 10.29 -26.59 -9.25
C VAL A 235 9.19 -27.57 -8.89
N VAL A 236 8.67 -28.23 -9.91
CA VAL A 236 7.89 -29.45 -9.76
C VAL A 236 8.80 -30.62 -10.10
N ILE A 237 8.88 -31.61 -9.21
CA ILE A 237 9.70 -32.79 -9.46
C ILE A 237 8.80 -33.86 -10.08
N THR A 238 9.02 -34.16 -11.35
CA THR A 238 8.17 -35.07 -12.12
C THR A 238 8.94 -36.35 -12.45
N SER A 239 8.38 -37.49 -12.09
CA SER A 239 8.89 -38.81 -12.49
C SER A 239 8.78 -39.03 -14.00
N SER A 240 9.52 -40.02 -14.51
CA SER A 240 9.40 -40.47 -15.91
C SER A 240 8.01 -40.95 -16.31
N LYS A 241 7.13 -41.26 -15.34
CA LYS A 241 5.73 -41.66 -15.55
C LYS A 241 4.74 -40.49 -15.48
N GLY A 242 5.23 -39.25 -15.41
CA GLY A 242 4.40 -38.04 -15.33
C GLY A 242 3.74 -37.80 -13.97
N LYS A 243 4.08 -38.58 -12.93
CA LYS A 243 3.65 -38.33 -11.55
C LYS A 243 4.55 -37.27 -10.92
N ARG A 244 3.99 -36.35 -10.13
CA ARG A 244 4.73 -35.31 -9.40
C ARG A 244 4.94 -35.70 -7.94
N ILE A 245 6.04 -35.27 -7.35
CA ILE A 245 6.21 -35.36 -5.89
C ILE A 245 5.19 -34.41 -5.25
N SER A 246 4.48 -34.88 -4.23
CA SER A 246 3.60 -34.08 -3.37
C SER A 246 3.97 -34.30 -1.90
N GLU A 247 3.91 -33.25 -1.09
CA GLU A 247 4.01 -33.35 0.37
C GLU A 247 2.64 -33.66 1.01
N TYR A 248 2.63 -34.59 1.97
CA TYR A 248 1.48 -34.85 2.82
C TYR A 248 1.94 -35.37 4.19
N ASN A 249 1.51 -34.68 5.26
CA ASN A 249 1.77 -35.06 6.66
C ASN A 249 3.23 -35.45 6.91
N THR A 250 4.16 -34.56 6.54
CA THR A 250 5.64 -34.71 6.60
C THR A 250 6.25 -35.79 5.71
N GLY A 251 5.45 -36.51 4.91
CA GLY A 251 5.92 -37.47 3.91
C GLY A 251 5.91 -36.91 2.49
N LEU A 252 6.67 -37.57 1.60
CA LEU A 252 6.73 -37.25 0.17
C LEU A 252 6.34 -38.48 -0.63
N TYR A 253 5.51 -38.29 -1.65
CA TYR A 253 5.02 -39.38 -2.50
C TYR A 253 4.79 -38.89 -3.92
N PHE A 254 4.90 -39.81 -4.88
CA PHE A 254 4.52 -39.52 -6.26
C PHE A 254 3.00 -39.61 -6.42
N ASN A 255 2.39 -38.53 -6.90
CA ASN A 255 0.96 -38.42 -7.14
C ASN A 255 0.64 -37.95 -8.56
N THR A 256 -0.62 -38.12 -8.97
CA THR A 256 -1.14 -37.43 -10.15
C THR A 256 -1.06 -35.92 -9.92
N PRO A 257 -0.62 -35.11 -10.90
CA PRO A 257 -0.55 -33.65 -10.77
C PRO A 257 -1.87 -33.04 -10.27
N VAL A 258 -1.81 -32.30 -9.18
CA VAL A 258 -2.96 -31.60 -8.57
C VAL A 258 -2.80 -30.06 -8.54
N ASN A 259 -1.66 -29.52 -8.95
CA ASN A 259 -1.41 -28.07 -9.09
C ASN A 259 -1.72 -27.27 -7.80
N ASN A 260 -1.19 -27.77 -6.68
CA ASN A 260 -1.31 -27.11 -5.38
C ASN A 260 0.10 -26.84 -4.81
N THR A 261 0.18 -26.09 -3.72
CA THR A 261 1.45 -25.73 -3.08
C THR A 261 2.25 -26.92 -2.58
N ASN A 262 1.61 -28.08 -2.34
CA ASN A 262 2.29 -29.29 -1.88
C ASN A 262 3.14 -29.94 -3.00
N GLU A 263 2.93 -29.57 -4.26
CA GLU A 263 3.74 -30.00 -5.40
C GLU A 263 4.87 -29.03 -5.74
N LEU A 264 4.92 -27.87 -5.08
CA LEU A 264 5.93 -26.86 -5.30
C LEU A 264 7.10 -27.05 -4.33
N PHE A 265 8.30 -27.02 -4.89
CA PHE A 265 9.53 -27.10 -4.13
C PHE A 265 10.45 -25.94 -4.49
N ILE A 266 11.25 -25.52 -3.52
CA ILE A 266 12.25 -24.48 -3.68
C ILE A 266 13.58 -25.16 -3.98
N TRP A 267 14.20 -24.83 -5.12
CA TRP A 267 15.58 -25.20 -5.38
C TRP A 267 16.53 -24.09 -4.87
N ASP A 268 17.14 -24.33 -3.70
CA ASP A 268 18.17 -23.47 -3.10
C ASP A 268 19.52 -23.79 -3.77
N THR A 269 19.80 -23.13 -4.90
CA THR A 269 21.04 -23.31 -5.68
C THR A 269 22.31 -22.97 -4.89
N THR A 270 22.20 -22.10 -3.88
CA THR A 270 23.35 -21.69 -3.06
C THR A 270 23.80 -22.82 -2.14
N ARG A 271 22.84 -23.61 -1.64
CA ARG A 271 23.11 -24.73 -0.72
C ARG A 271 22.97 -26.10 -1.37
N GLY A 272 22.47 -26.17 -2.60
CA GLY A 272 22.16 -27.43 -3.29
C GLY A 272 21.02 -28.21 -2.63
N LEU A 273 20.05 -27.52 -2.02
CA LEU A 273 18.94 -28.15 -1.28
C LEU A 273 17.63 -27.97 -2.01
N ILE A 274 16.76 -28.98 -1.94
CA ILE A 274 15.35 -28.84 -2.28
C ILE A 274 14.56 -28.70 -0.98
N LYS A 275 13.69 -27.70 -0.90
CA LYS A 275 12.81 -27.48 0.26
C LYS A 275 11.36 -27.57 -0.15
N SER A 276 10.52 -28.17 0.68
CA SER A 276 9.07 -28.04 0.56
C SER A 276 8.69 -26.56 0.64
N MET A 277 7.82 -26.12 -0.27
CA MET A 277 7.25 -24.78 -0.20
C MET A 277 6.35 -24.60 1.02
N THR A 278 5.57 -25.64 1.38
CA THR A 278 4.56 -25.57 2.43
C THR A 278 5.12 -25.64 3.84
N SER A 279 6.18 -26.42 4.05
CA SER A 279 6.78 -26.60 5.37
C SER A 279 8.16 -25.96 5.53
N GLY A 280 8.81 -25.58 4.42
CA GLY A 280 10.20 -25.11 4.41
C GLY A 280 11.24 -26.19 4.74
N GLN A 281 10.80 -27.42 4.99
CA GLN A 281 11.66 -28.55 5.32
C GLN A 281 12.43 -29.04 4.09
N CYS A 282 13.63 -29.57 4.31
CA CYS A 282 14.47 -30.09 3.23
C CYS A 282 14.05 -31.52 2.84
N LEU A 283 14.21 -31.83 1.55
CA LEU A 283 14.10 -33.19 1.00
C LEU A 283 15.35 -34.01 1.30
#